data_AF-A0A8X6W284-F1
#
_entry.id   AF-A0A8X6W284-F1
#
_cell.length_a   1.000
_cell.length_b   1.000
_cell.length_c   1.000
_cell.angle_alpha   90.00
_cell.angle_beta   90.00
_cell.angle_gamma   90.00
#
_symmetry.space_group_name_H-M   'P 1'
#
loop_
_entity.id
_entity.type
_entity.pdbx_description
1 polymer ?
#
loop_
_entity_poly.entity_id
_entity_poly.type
_entity_poly.pdbx_seq_one_letter_code
_entity_poly.pdbx_strand_id
1 'polypeptide(L)'
;MLNSCVMHRHTGTAPGIMVWGGIVYHSRFHLVRIAGTLISQRYISEVLEPVVLPYLQGLATAIFQQDIARPHVARIVQMFFVNPQIGLLPWPARSPYLSPIENM
;
A
#
# COMPACT_ATOMS: atom_id res chain seq x y z
N MET A 1 26.66 19.87 -0.38
CA MET A 1 25.99 19.94 -1.68
C MET A 1 24.80 18.99 -1.61
N LEU A 2 23.59 19.52 -1.46
CA LEU A 2 22.36 18.71 -1.38
C LEU A 2 21.91 18.40 -2.81
N ASN A 3 21.99 17.13 -3.20
CA ASN A 3 21.43 16.66 -4.46
C ASN A 3 19.91 16.80 -4.40
N SER A 4 19.39 17.73 -5.19
CA SER A 4 17.96 17.92 -5.40
C SER A 4 17.37 16.64 -5.99
N CYS A 5 16.64 15.86 -5.19
CA CYS A 5 15.79 14.79 -5.72
C CYS A 5 14.66 15.46 -6.53
N VAL A 6 14.79 15.43 -7.85
CA VAL A 6 13.76 15.92 -8.76
C VAL A 6 12.61 14.91 -8.75
N MET A 7 11.56 15.21 -7.99
CA MET A 7 10.30 14.47 -8.06
C MET A 7 9.64 14.81 -9.40
N HIS A 8 9.74 13.93 -10.39
CA HIS A 8 8.98 14.04 -11.62
C HIS A 8 7.51 13.75 -11.30
N ARG A 9 6.72 14.79 -11.02
CA ARG A 9 5.26 14.64 -11.02
C ARG A 9 4.81 14.63 -12.47
N HIS A 10 4.23 13.53 -12.92
CA HIS A 10 3.36 13.53 -14.08
C HIS A 10 2.13 14.38 -13.74
N THR A 11 2.20 15.70 -13.93
CA THR A 11 1.06 16.63 -13.85
C THR A 11 0.37 16.78 -15.19
N GLY A 12 0.27 15.69 -15.95
CA GLY A 12 -0.50 15.67 -17.19
C GLY A 12 -1.97 15.38 -16.90
N THR A 13 -2.87 16.11 -17.54
CA THR A 13 -4.31 15.81 -17.69
C THR A 13 -4.59 14.54 -18.50
N ALA A 14 -3.62 13.62 -18.57
CA ALA A 14 -3.77 12.35 -19.24
C ALA A 14 -4.56 11.40 -18.32
N PRO A 15 -5.53 10.62 -18.85
CA PRO A 15 -6.21 9.60 -18.09
C PRO A 15 -5.19 8.59 -17.54
N GLY A 16 -5.03 8.53 -16.22
CA GLY A 16 -4.23 7.52 -15.54
C GLY A 16 -5.12 6.39 -15.03
N ILE A 17 -4.60 5.16 -15.01
CA ILE A 17 -5.22 4.03 -14.31
C ILE A 17 -4.57 3.92 -12.93
N MET A 18 -5.37 3.99 -11.87
CA MET A 18 -4.89 3.70 -10.53
C MET A 18 -4.88 2.18 -10.33
N VAL A 19 -3.75 1.65 -9.88
CA VAL A 19 -3.59 0.25 -9.50
C VAL A 19 -3.07 0.17 -8.07
N TRP A 20 -3.45 -0.87 -7.35
CA TRP A 20 -2.84 -1.27 -6.09
C TRP A 20 -2.14 -2.61 -6.28
N GLY A 21 -0.98 -2.76 -5.66
CA GLY A 21 -0.23 -4.00 -5.66
C GLY A 21 0.60 -4.13 -4.39
N GLY A 22 1.07 -5.33 -4.15
CA GLY A 22 1.97 -5.67 -3.06
C GLY A 22 2.99 -6.69 -3.54
N ILE A 23 4.09 -6.79 -2.81
CA ILE A 23 5.20 -7.67 -3.14
C ILE A 23 5.65 -8.42 -1.90
N VAL A 24 6.20 -9.61 -2.10
CA VAL A 24 6.77 -10.46 -1.05
C VAL A 24 8.07 -11.07 -1.60
N TYR A 25 8.97 -11.52 -0.75
CA TYR A 25 10.32 -11.97 -1.13
C TYR A 25 10.40 -12.86 -2.39
N HIS A 26 9.49 -13.84 -2.55
CA HIS A 26 9.45 -14.75 -3.71
C HIS A 26 8.18 -14.64 -4.57
N SER A 27 7.33 -13.65 -4.34
CA SER A 27 6.01 -13.58 -5.01
C SER A 27 5.46 -12.15 -5.03
N ARG A 28 4.30 -11.96 -5.62
CA ARG A 28 3.59 -10.68 -5.69
C ARG A 28 2.10 -10.88 -5.54
N PHE A 29 1.44 -9.84 -5.06
CA PHE A 29 -0.01 -9.76 -5.05
C PHE A 29 -0.51 -9.49 -6.48
N HIS A 30 -1.72 -9.93 -6.78
CA HIS A 30 -2.39 -9.52 -8.01
C HIS A 30 -2.64 -8.00 -7.99
N LEU A 31 -2.48 -7.35 -9.15
CA LEU A 31 -2.78 -5.93 -9.28
C LEU A 31 -4.29 -5.71 -9.23
N VAL A 32 -4.72 -4.87 -8.31
CA VAL A 32 -6.12 -4.43 -8.19
C VAL A 32 -6.28 -3.11 -8.94
N ARG A 33 -7.12 -3.10 -9.97
CA ARG A 33 -7.46 -1.86 -10.65
C ARG A 33 -8.46 -1.07 -9.81
N ILE A 34 -8.10 0.15 -9.43
CA ILE A 34 -8.96 1.05 -8.67
C ILE A 34 -9.60 2.05 -9.63
N ALA A 35 -10.93 2.06 -9.67
CA ALA A 35 -11.67 3.09 -10.39
C ALA A 35 -11.67 4.40 -9.58
N GLY A 36 -11.06 5.46 -10.13
CA GLY A 36 -10.98 6.77 -9.46
C GLY A 36 -10.08 6.77 -8.23
N THR A 37 -10.34 7.68 -7.29
CA THR A 37 -9.52 7.85 -6.08
C THR A 37 -9.82 6.78 -5.03
N LEU A 38 -8.78 6.12 -4.53
CA LEU A 38 -8.87 5.20 -3.40
C LEU A 38 -9.12 5.96 -2.09
N ILE A 39 -10.21 5.62 -1.40
CA ILE A 39 -10.54 6.14 -0.06
C ILE A 39 -10.44 5.01 0.97
N SER A 40 -10.35 5.34 2.26
CA SER A 40 -10.13 4.36 3.33
C SER A 40 -11.12 3.19 3.32
N GLN A 41 -12.41 3.45 3.11
CA GLN A 41 -13.42 2.38 3.09
C GLN A 41 -13.18 1.41 1.92
N ARG A 42 -12.88 1.97 0.74
CA ARG A 42 -12.57 1.22 -0.48
C ARG A 42 -11.23 0.49 -0.37
N TYR A 43 -10.26 1.05 0.36
CA TYR A 43 -9.03 0.35 0.66
C TYR A 43 -9.27 -0.93 1.46
N ILE A 44 -10.21 -0.90 2.41
CA ILE A 44 -10.60 -2.12 3.12
C ILE A 44 -11.28 -3.10 2.16
N SER A 45 -12.38 -2.67 1.52
CA SER A 45 -13.26 -3.58 0.78
C SER A 45 -12.73 -4.05 -0.58
N GLU A 46 -11.85 -3.27 -1.24
CA GLU A 46 -11.29 -3.61 -2.55
C GLU A 46 -9.87 -4.17 -2.47
N VAL A 47 -9.16 -3.96 -1.36
CA VAL A 47 -7.75 -4.34 -1.23
C VAL A 47 -7.48 -5.18 0.01
N LEU A 48 -7.72 -4.67 1.21
CA LEU A 48 -7.26 -5.34 2.43
C LEU A 48 -8.00 -6.65 2.67
N GLU A 49 -9.33 -6.64 2.60
CA GLU A 49 -10.16 -7.80 2.85
C GLU A 49 -10.08 -8.86 1.74
N PRO A 50 -10.22 -8.53 0.45
CA PRO A 50 -10.21 -9.55 -0.61
C PRO A 50 -8.80 -10.00 -1.03
N VAL A 51 -7.75 -9.20 -0.81
CA VAL A 51 -6.40 -9.49 -1.33
C VAL A 51 -5.36 -9.66 -0.23
N VAL A 52 -5.27 -8.72 0.71
CA VAL A 52 -4.21 -8.73 1.73
C VAL A 52 -4.46 -9.82 2.77
N LEU A 53 -5.65 -9.84 3.36
CA LEU A 53 -6.00 -10.73 4.46
C LEU A 53 -5.85 -12.22 4.09
N PRO A 54 -6.39 -12.72 2.97
CA PRO A 54 -6.23 -14.13 2.61
C PRO A 54 -4.77 -14.52 2.36
N TYR A 55 -3.98 -13.60 1.78
CA TYR A 55 -2.57 -13.84 1.50
C TYR A 55 -1.76 -13.92 2.80
N LEU A 56 -2.01 -13.01 3.74
CA LEU A 56 -1.30 -12.99 5.03
C LEU A 56 -1.71 -14.13 5.95
N GLN A 57 -2.95 -14.60 5.90
CA GLN A 57 -3.39 -15.80 6.64
C GLN A 57 -2.61 -17.06 6.22
N GLY A 58 -2.09 -17.10 4.98
CA GLY A 58 -1.19 -18.15 4.51
C GLY A 58 0.26 -18.01 4.99
N LEU A 59 0.62 -16.92 5.68
CA LEU A 59 1.99 -16.60 6.09
C LEU A 59 2.07 -16.39 7.61
N ALA A 60 2.53 -17.41 8.33
CA ALA A 60 2.52 -17.45 9.81
C ALA A 60 3.25 -16.28 10.51
N THR A 61 4.18 -15.59 9.86
CA THR A 61 5.03 -14.56 10.46
C THR A 61 5.15 -13.28 9.63
N ALA A 62 4.20 -13.03 8.73
CA ALA A 62 4.28 -11.87 7.85
C ALA A 62 3.99 -10.55 8.59
N ILE A 63 4.80 -9.54 8.29
CA ILE A 63 4.57 -8.14 8.67
C ILE A 63 4.15 -7.38 7.42
N PHE A 64 3.01 -6.72 7.47
CA PHE A 64 2.49 -5.91 6.38
C PHE A 64 3.13 -4.52 6.39
N GLN A 65 3.64 -4.08 5.23
CA GLN A 65 4.18 -2.75 5.02
C GLN A 65 3.24 -1.95 4.10
N GLN A 66 2.88 -0.75 4.53
CA GLN A 66 2.20 0.25 3.71
C GLN A 66 2.80 1.62 3.99
N ASP A 67 2.66 2.57 3.05
CA ASP A 67 3.06 3.95 3.31
C ASP A 67 2.04 4.65 4.23
N ILE A 68 2.33 5.90 4.59
CA ILE A 68 1.45 6.69 5.46
C ILE A 68 0.40 7.51 4.68
N ALA A 69 -0.02 7.05 3.49
CA ALA A 69 -1.06 7.74 2.73
C ALA A 69 -2.35 7.87 3.55
N ARG A 70 -3.10 8.97 3.35
CA ARG A 70 -4.33 9.25 4.13
C ARG A 70 -5.31 8.08 4.19
N PRO A 71 -5.58 7.34 3.08
CA PRO A 71 -6.44 6.17 3.15
C PRO A 71 -5.94 5.09 4.12
N HIS A 72 -4.62 4.84 4.16
CA HIS A 72 -3.95 3.75 4.89
C HIS A 72 -3.85 4.00 6.40
N VAL A 73 -3.73 5.27 6.81
CA VAL A 73 -3.61 5.65 8.23
C VAL A 73 -4.93 6.05 8.88
N ALA A 74 -6.05 5.98 8.16
CA ALA A 74 -7.36 6.28 8.70
C ALA A 74 -7.73 5.31 9.82
N ARG A 75 -8.48 5.80 10.82
CA ARG A 75 -8.89 5.03 12.00
C ARG A 75 -9.57 3.70 11.64
N ILE A 76 -10.43 3.68 10.61
CA ILE A 76 -11.12 2.46 10.17
C ILE A 76 -10.14 1.40 9.63
N VAL A 77 -9.06 1.83 8.99
CA VAL A 77 -8.01 0.94 8.47
C VAL A 77 -7.12 0.45 9.60
N GLN A 78 -6.76 1.31 10.55
CA GLN A 78 -6.03 0.90 11.75
C GLN A 78 -6.83 -0.16 12.54
N MET A 79 -8.14 0.04 12.71
CA MET A 79 -9.02 -0.93 13.36
C MET A 79 -9.11 -2.26 12.58
N PHE A 80 -9.09 -2.19 11.24
CA PHE A 80 -9.07 -3.40 10.41
C PHE A 80 -7.86 -4.28 10.72
N PHE A 81 -6.67 -3.74 11.01
CA PHE A 81 -5.49 -4.56 11.31
C PHE A 81 -5.49 -5.17 12.71
N VAL A 82 -6.27 -4.62 13.65
CA VAL A 82 -6.36 -5.13 15.04
C VAL A 82 -7.07 -6.48 15.10
N ASN A 83 -8.22 -6.61 14.43
CA ASN A 83 -9.07 -7.81 14.50
C ASN A 83 -8.42 -9.09 13.93
N PRO A 84 -7.78 -9.08 12.73
CA PRO A 84 -7.06 -10.23 12.19
C PRO A 84 -5.65 -10.39 12.78
N GLN A 85 -5.24 -9.53 13.72
CA GLN A 85 -3.90 -9.52 14.32
C GLN A 85 -2.76 -9.44 13.29
N ILE A 86 -2.98 -8.68 12.21
CA ILE A 86 -1.96 -8.46 11.19
C ILE A 86 -0.92 -7.48 11.75
N GLY A 87 0.34 -7.91 11.80
CA GLY A 87 1.45 -7.03 12.17
C GLY A 87 1.65 -5.94 11.12
N LEU A 88 1.66 -4.68 11.52
CA LEU A 88 1.92 -3.54 10.65
C LEU A 88 3.32 -2.99 10.92
N LEU A 89 4.14 -2.83 9.87
CA LEU A 89 5.45 -2.21 9.97
C LEU A 89 5.29 -0.69 10.16
N PRO A 90 5.85 -0.08 11.23
CA PRO A 90 5.90 1.36 11.35
C PRO A 90 6.67 1.97 10.17
N TRP A 91 6.05 2.91 9.45
CA TRP A 91 6.62 3.49 8.24
C TRP A 91 6.89 4.99 8.39
N PRO A 92 8.11 5.47 8.09
CA PRO A 92 8.42 6.90 8.14
C PRO A 92 7.77 7.69 6.99
N ALA A 93 7.41 8.93 7.28
CA ALA A 93 6.86 9.85 6.29
C ALA A 93 7.89 10.16 5.18
N ARG A 94 7.43 10.18 3.93
CA ARG A 94 8.24 10.61 2.76
C ARG A 94 9.53 9.77 2.56
N SER A 95 9.45 8.48 2.83
CA SER A 95 10.57 7.55 2.63
C SER A 95 10.30 6.51 1.54
N PRO A 96 10.03 6.91 0.28
CA PRO A 96 9.78 5.95 -0.80
C PRO A 96 11.02 5.07 -1.07
N TYR A 97 12.21 5.62 -0.93
CA TYR A 97 13.49 4.90 -1.11
C TYR A 97 13.69 3.70 -0.17
N LEU A 98 12.90 3.60 0.91
CA LEU A 98 12.93 2.45 1.81
C LEU A 98 12.02 1.30 1.32
N SER A 99 11.07 1.58 0.42
CA SER A 99 10.13 0.55 -0.04
C SER A 99 10.69 -0.17 -1.28
N PRO A 100 10.82 -1.51 -1.23
CA PRO A 100 11.32 -2.26 -2.38
C PRO A 100 10.42 -2.16 -3.63
N ILE A 101 9.14 -1.81 -3.46
CA ILE A 101 8.17 -1.72 -4.58
C ILE A 101 8.47 -0.56 -5.53
N GLU A 102 9.17 0.48 -5.05
CA GLU A 102 9.54 1.65 -5.86
C GLU A 102 10.66 1.35 -6.87
N ASN A 103 11.32 0.18 -6.76
CA ASN A 103 12.41 -0.25 -7.64
C ASN A 103 12.02 -1.42 -8.57
N MET A 104 10.73 -1.78 -8.64
CA MET A 104 10.25 -2.85 -9.52
C MET A 104 9.99 -2.40 -10.96
#